data_AF-A0A5M5CAB9-F1
#
_entry.id   AF-A0A5M5CAB9-F1
#
_cell.length_a   1.000
_cell.length_b   1.000
_cell.length_c   1.000
_cell.angle_alpha   90.00
_cell.angle_beta   90.00
_cell.angle_gamma   90.00
#
_symmetry.space_group_name_H-M   'P 1'
#
loop_
_entity.id
_entity.type
_entity.pdbx_description
1 polymer ?
#
loop_
_entity_poly.entity_id
_entity_poly.type
_entity_poly.pdbx_seq_one_letter_code
_entity_poly.pdbx_strand_id
1 'polypeptide(L)'
;MITTQDKELLAKKGITEEQIVEQLACFQTGFPFLKLDAAASIEKGILAPDAEEQKAYLAAWDAYTNTDKTVVKFVPASGAASRMFKNLFEFLSADYDRPTTKFEQTFFDGIKNFAFYDDLNVACQRIDGKDIPGLIEDGNYKAVVSALLETAGLNYGALPKGLLKFHKYPEGSRTPMEEHLAEGALYAAGKSGKVNVHFTVSTEHRELFKKLVAEKVDEFSKRYGVDYYITFSEQKPSTDTIAADMDNQPFRDNGKLLFRPGGHGALIENLNDLDADIIFIKNIDNVVPDRLKADTVTYKKLIAGVLVTLQEQVFEYLTLLD
;
A
#
# COMPACT_ATOMS: atom_id res chain seq x y z
N MET A 1 -36.57 2.29 4.55
CA MET A 1 -36.84 1.42 5.71
C MET A 1 -35.92 0.20 5.62
N ILE A 2 -35.23 -0.17 6.71
CA ILE A 2 -34.34 -1.34 6.76
C ILE A 2 -35.20 -2.61 6.81
N THR A 3 -34.98 -3.54 5.89
CA THR A 3 -35.71 -4.81 5.79
C THR A 3 -35.03 -5.91 6.61
N THR A 4 -35.69 -7.05 6.83
CA THR A 4 -35.08 -8.21 7.51
C THR A 4 -33.81 -8.69 6.80
N GLN A 5 -33.80 -8.72 5.46
CA GLN A 5 -32.63 -9.09 4.67
C GLN A 5 -31.48 -8.10 4.85
N ASP A 6 -31.78 -6.82 5.03
CA ASP A 6 -30.77 -5.81 5.33
C ASP A 6 -30.15 -6.04 6.72
N LYS A 7 -30.95 -6.43 7.72
CA LYS A 7 -30.44 -6.75 9.07
C LYS A 7 -29.49 -7.95 9.06
N GLU A 8 -29.80 -8.98 8.27
CA GLU A 8 -28.89 -10.13 8.08
C GLU A 8 -27.58 -9.72 7.40
N LEU A 9 -27.65 -8.86 6.37
CA LEU A 9 -26.46 -8.32 5.70
C LEU A 9 -25.60 -7.47 6.64
N LEU A 10 -26.23 -6.59 7.42
CA LEU A 10 -25.58 -5.74 8.42
C LEU A 10 -24.89 -6.58 9.50
N ALA A 11 -25.57 -7.59 10.04
CA ALA A 11 -25.00 -8.52 11.02
C ALA A 11 -23.80 -9.28 10.45
N LYS A 12 -23.88 -9.75 9.19
CA LYS A 12 -22.75 -10.42 8.52
C LYS A 12 -21.56 -9.50 8.31
N LYS A 13 -21.80 -8.21 8.07
CA LYS A 13 -20.74 -7.20 7.94
C LYS A 13 -20.22 -6.68 9.29
N GLY A 14 -20.93 -6.91 10.38
CA GLY A 14 -20.61 -6.31 11.68
C GLY A 14 -20.88 -4.81 11.71
N ILE A 15 -21.88 -4.34 10.95
CA ILE A 15 -22.33 -2.94 10.94
C ILE A 15 -23.64 -2.86 11.69
N THR A 16 -23.79 -1.90 12.60
CA THR A 16 -25.05 -1.69 13.35
C THR A 16 -25.98 -0.72 12.62
N GLU A 17 -27.28 -0.76 12.94
CA GLU A 17 -28.25 0.18 12.35
C GLU A 17 -27.94 1.64 12.74
N GLU A 18 -27.41 1.86 13.94
CA GLU A 18 -27.00 3.16 14.44
C GLU A 18 -25.86 3.75 13.62
N GLN A 19 -24.87 2.93 13.24
CA GLN A 19 -23.77 3.37 12.37
C GLN A 19 -24.28 3.81 10.99
N ILE A 20 -25.30 3.14 10.45
CA ILE A 20 -25.94 3.56 9.19
C ILE A 20 -26.61 4.92 9.34
N VAL A 21 -27.36 5.12 10.43
CA VAL A 21 -28.04 6.40 10.70
C VAL A 21 -27.02 7.53 10.84
N GLU A 22 -25.90 7.29 11.54
CA GLU A 22 -24.82 8.26 11.69
C GLU A 22 -24.17 8.62 10.34
N GLN A 23 -23.82 7.61 9.53
CA GLN A 23 -23.23 7.83 8.20
C GLN A 23 -24.15 8.67 7.29
N LEU A 24 -25.46 8.37 7.27
CA LEU A 24 -26.44 9.13 6.50
C LEU A 24 -26.62 10.56 7.03
N ALA A 25 -26.60 10.73 8.35
CA ALA A 25 -26.65 12.07 8.96
C ALA A 25 -25.42 12.90 8.56
N CYS A 26 -24.23 12.30 8.47
CA CYS A 26 -23.04 12.99 7.96
C CYS A 26 -23.20 13.44 6.50
N PHE A 27 -23.84 12.65 5.64
CA PHE A 27 -24.10 13.09 4.25
C PHE A 27 -25.09 14.26 4.17
N GLN A 28 -26.08 14.30 5.06
CA GLN A 28 -27.06 15.39 5.11
C GLN A 28 -26.48 16.68 5.69
N THR A 29 -25.74 16.57 6.78
CA THR A 29 -25.18 17.71 7.53
C THR A 29 -23.86 18.20 6.96
N GLY A 30 -23.17 17.35 6.20
CA GLY A 30 -21.81 17.58 5.73
C GLY A 30 -20.78 17.47 6.84
N PHE A 31 -19.50 17.54 6.47
CA PHE A 31 -18.40 17.59 7.42
C PHE A 31 -17.97 19.04 7.64
N PRO A 32 -17.68 19.46 8.89
CA PRO A 32 -17.18 20.79 9.14
C PRO A 32 -15.85 20.99 8.41
N PHE A 33 -15.67 22.15 7.78
CA PHE A 33 -14.38 22.51 7.20
C PHE A 33 -13.32 22.58 8.29
N LEU A 34 -12.16 21.99 8.01
CA LEU A 34 -11.01 22.12 8.89
C LEU A 34 -10.59 23.60 8.92
N LYS A 35 -10.52 24.19 10.11
CA LYS A 35 -9.97 25.54 10.28
C LYS A 35 -8.45 25.46 10.14
N LEU A 36 -7.93 26.00 9.04
CA LEU A 36 -6.50 26.09 8.82
C LEU A 36 -5.92 27.16 9.75
N ASP A 37 -4.95 26.78 10.58
CA ASP A 37 -4.24 27.72 11.46
C ASP A 37 -3.23 28.55 10.67
N ALA A 38 -2.32 27.87 9.96
CA ALA A 38 -1.32 28.48 9.08
C ALA A 38 -0.71 27.44 8.12
N ALA A 39 0.05 27.91 7.14
CA ALA A 39 0.94 27.04 6.37
C ALA A 39 2.05 26.50 7.28
N ALA A 40 2.41 25.22 7.09
CA ALA A 40 3.50 24.59 7.83
C ALA A 40 4.84 25.21 7.42
N SER A 41 5.63 25.62 8.41
CA SER A 41 6.99 26.15 8.26
C SER A 41 7.87 25.64 9.40
N ILE A 42 9.16 25.93 9.38
CA ILE A 42 10.06 25.57 10.50
C ILE A 42 9.56 26.20 11.81
N GLU A 43 9.02 27.41 11.72
CA GLU A 43 8.42 28.13 12.85
C GLU A 43 6.99 27.66 13.16
N LYS A 44 6.39 26.85 12.28
CA LYS A 44 4.99 26.41 12.34
C LYS A 44 4.85 24.92 12.06
N GLY A 45 5.32 24.10 13.00
CA GLY A 45 5.03 22.67 13.07
C GLY A 45 5.97 21.75 12.27
N ILE A 46 6.96 22.28 11.54
CA ILE A 46 8.02 21.47 10.92
C ILE A 46 9.23 21.43 11.85
N LEU A 47 9.53 20.25 12.38
CA LEU A 47 10.79 20.01 13.10
C LEU A 47 11.94 19.86 12.10
N ALA A 48 12.97 20.71 12.24
CA ALA A 48 14.17 20.69 11.41
C ALA A 48 15.41 20.55 12.30
N PRO A 49 15.73 19.32 12.75
CA PRO A 49 16.81 19.12 13.72
C PRO A 49 18.18 19.37 13.07
N ASP A 50 19.08 20.00 13.81
CA ASP A 50 20.46 20.20 13.41
C ASP A 50 21.29 18.90 13.45
N ALA A 51 22.56 18.95 13.07
CA ALA A 51 23.40 17.76 12.98
C ALA A 51 23.60 17.03 14.32
N GLU A 52 23.67 17.76 15.44
CA GLU A 52 23.84 17.16 16.76
C GLU A 52 22.51 16.58 17.27
N GLU A 53 21.40 17.28 17.04
CA GLU A 53 20.06 16.77 17.33
C GLU A 53 19.76 15.50 16.54
N GLN A 54 20.08 15.49 15.23
CA GLN A 54 19.93 14.30 14.39
C GLN A 54 20.73 13.12 14.94
N LYS A 55 21.99 13.35 15.32
CA LYS A 55 22.83 12.31 15.91
C LYS A 55 22.25 11.79 17.23
N ALA A 56 21.71 12.66 18.08
CA ALA A 56 21.06 12.28 19.32
C ALA A 56 19.81 11.41 19.07
N TYR A 57 18.91 11.83 18.16
CA TYR A 57 17.71 11.05 17.82
C TYR A 57 18.06 9.70 17.18
N LEU A 58 19.05 9.65 16.30
CA LEU A 58 19.52 8.39 15.71
C LEU A 58 20.08 7.45 16.79
N ALA A 59 20.86 7.98 17.74
CA ALA A 59 21.37 7.19 18.86
C ALA A 59 20.24 6.70 19.79
N ALA A 60 19.21 7.52 20.04
CA ALA A 60 18.04 7.13 20.82
C ALA A 60 17.29 5.98 20.14
N TRP A 61 17.10 6.04 18.82
CA TRP A 61 16.47 4.96 18.07
C TRP A 61 17.31 3.67 18.06
N ASP A 62 18.62 3.79 17.85
CA ASP A 62 19.52 2.64 17.89
C ASP A 62 19.55 2.02 19.30
N ALA A 63 19.52 2.81 20.37
CA ALA A 63 19.37 2.30 21.74
C ALA A 63 18.02 1.59 21.94
N TYR A 64 16.92 2.18 21.47
CA TYR A 64 15.58 1.60 21.56
C TYR A 64 15.48 0.25 20.85
N THR A 65 15.99 0.12 19.63
CA THR A 65 15.98 -1.13 18.87
C THR A 65 16.84 -2.23 19.49
N ASN A 66 17.79 -1.87 20.36
CA ASN A 66 18.61 -2.80 21.16
C ASN A 66 17.93 -3.29 22.45
N THR A 67 16.67 -2.94 22.68
CA THR A 67 15.84 -3.46 23.77
C THR A 67 15.01 -4.67 23.30
N ASP A 68 14.13 -5.18 24.17
CA ASP A 68 13.18 -6.25 23.83
C ASP A 68 11.85 -5.72 23.25
N LYS A 69 11.82 -4.44 22.85
CA LYS A 69 10.65 -3.76 22.27
C LYS A 69 10.34 -4.27 20.86
N THR A 70 9.05 -4.32 20.55
CA THR A 70 8.54 -4.83 19.27
C THR A 70 8.27 -3.67 18.32
N VAL A 71 9.00 -3.67 17.20
CA VAL A 71 8.79 -2.73 16.09
C VAL A 71 8.09 -3.45 14.95
N VAL A 72 7.02 -2.86 14.42
CA VAL A 72 6.27 -3.40 13.29
C VAL A 72 6.28 -2.41 12.13
N LYS A 73 6.57 -2.90 10.92
CA LYS A 73 6.31 -2.17 9.68
C LYS A 73 4.93 -2.55 9.15
N PHE A 74 4.00 -1.60 9.21
CA PHE A 74 2.64 -1.74 8.71
C PHE A 74 2.52 -1.21 7.29
N VAL A 75 2.01 -2.05 6.39
CA VAL A 75 1.96 -1.77 4.95
C VAL A 75 0.54 -1.96 4.41
N PRO A 76 -0.21 -0.87 4.20
CA PRO A 76 -1.48 -0.94 3.51
C PRO A 76 -1.29 -1.35 2.05
N ALA A 77 -1.81 -2.53 1.67
CA ALA A 77 -1.57 -3.16 0.37
C ALA A 77 -2.85 -3.70 -0.32
N SER A 78 -4.03 -3.33 0.16
CA SER A 78 -5.33 -3.77 -0.37
C SER A 78 -5.75 -3.08 -1.67
N GLY A 79 -5.03 -2.04 -2.10
CA GLY A 79 -5.37 -1.27 -3.30
C GLY A 79 -5.10 -2.01 -4.61
N ALA A 80 -6.15 -2.15 -5.44
CA ALA A 80 -6.03 -2.63 -6.81
C ALA A 80 -5.26 -1.64 -7.69
N ALA A 81 -4.50 -2.15 -8.67
CA ALA A 81 -3.74 -1.31 -9.62
C ALA A 81 -4.60 -0.77 -10.79
N SER A 82 -5.89 -1.10 -10.86
CA SER A 82 -6.75 -0.83 -12.03
C SER A 82 -6.72 0.63 -12.52
N ARG A 83 -6.69 1.62 -11.62
CA ARG A 83 -6.57 3.04 -11.99
C ARG A 83 -5.25 3.39 -12.68
N MET A 84 -4.16 2.70 -12.34
CA MET A 84 -2.83 2.89 -12.94
C MET A 84 -2.87 2.57 -14.44
N PHE A 85 -3.67 1.58 -14.83
CA PHE A 85 -3.77 1.09 -16.21
C PHE A 85 -4.97 1.62 -16.97
N LYS A 86 -5.69 2.62 -16.44
CA LYS A 86 -6.91 3.16 -17.05
C LYS A 86 -6.75 3.50 -18.53
N ASN A 87 -5.72 4.30 -18.88
CA ASN A 87 -5.49 4.69 -20.28
C ASN A 87 -5.15 3.49 -21.18
N LEU A 88 -4.53 2.43 -20.64
CA LEU A 88 -4.24 1.22 -21.41
C LEU A 88 -5.51 0.36 -21.64
N PHE A 89 -6.41 0.30 -20.66
CA PHE A 89 -7.74 -0.30 -20.87
C PHE A 89 -8.57 0.48 -21.89
N GLU A 90 -8.50 1.82 -21.86
CA GLU A 90 -9.12 2.68 -22.85
C GLU A 90 -8.53 2.42 -24.24
N PHE A 91 -7.20 2.27 -24.36
CA PHE A 91 -6.53 1.91 -25.60
C PHE A 91 -6.97 0.53 -26.15
N LEU A 92 -7.07 -0.49 -25.28
CA LEU A 92 -7.57 -1.82 -25.68
C LEU A 92 -8.98 -1.76 -26.29
N SER A 93 -9.83 -0.89 -25.73
CA SER A 93 -11.24 -0.76 -26.14
C SER A 93 -11.45 0.23 -27.30
N ALA A 94 -10.39 0.91 -27.76
CA ALA A 94 -10.50 1.95 -28.77
C ALA A 94 -10.64 1.39 -30.20
N ASP A 95 -11.24 2.18 -31.10
CA ASP A 95 -11.45 1.80 -32.51
C ASP A 95 -10.17 1.85 -33.39
N TYR A 96 -9.04 2.24 -32.80
CA TYR A 96 -7.75 2.32 -33.47
C TYR A 96 -6.75 1.32 -32.88
N ASP A 97 -5.80 0.86 -33.70
CA ASP A 97 -4.87 -0.22 -33.32
C ASP A 97 -3.44 0.26 -33.06
N ARG A 98 -3.16 1.55 -33.29
CA ARG A 98 -1.84 2.16 -33.10
C ARG A 98 -1.90 3.28 -32.06
N PRO A 99 -0.83 3.53 -31.29
CA PRO A 99 -0.77 4.62 -30.31
C PRO A 99 -1.15 5.98 -30.91
N THR A 100 -2.24 6.58 -30.45
CA THR A 100 -2.70 7.91 -30.87
C THR A 100 -2.51 8.96 -29.80
N THR A 101 -2.69 8.60 -28.53
CA THR A 101 -2.54 9.55 -27.43
C THR A 101 -1.07 9.69 -27.03
N LYS A 102 -0.73 10.84 -26.45
CA LYS A 102 0.61 11.07 -25.89
C LYS A 102 0.98 10.02 -24.84
N PHE A 103 0.00 9.55 -24.06
CA PHE A 103 0.20 8.51 -23.06
C PHE A 103 0.61 7.18 -23.72
N GLU A 104 -0.14 6.72 -24.71
CA GLU A 104 0.16 5.47 -25.43
C GLU A 104 1.53 5.52 -26.11
N GLN A 105 1.82 6.62 -26.80
CA GLN A 105 3.11 6.82 -27.47
C GLN A 105 4.26 6.75 -26.45
N THR A 106 4.14 7.48 -25.33
CA THR A 106 5.15 7.46 -24.26
C THR A 106 5.31 6.06 -23.65
N PHE A 107 4.21 5.32 -23.48
CA PHE A 107 4.25 3.95 -22.95
C PHE A 107 5.06 3.02 -23.86
N PHE A 108 4.78 3.04 -25.17
CA PHE A 108 5.48 2.18 -26.13
C PHE A 108 6.93 2.62 -26.40
N ASP A 109 7.20 3.93 -26.47
CA ASP A 109 8.56 4.47 -26.58
C ASP A 109 9.42 4.05 -25.38
N GLY A 110 8.80 3.99 -24.20
CA GLY A 110 9.43 3.62 -22.94
C GLY A 110 9.38 2.13 -22.60
N ILE A 111 8.79 1.27 -23.43
CA ILE A 111 8.37 -0.08 -23.00
C ILE A 111 9.51 -0.94 -22.45
N LYS A 112 10.70 -0.82 -23.05
CA LYS A 112 11.93 -1.51 -22.63
C LYS A 112 12.45 -1.12 -21.25
N ASN A 113 12.02 0.03 -20.73
CA ASN A 113 12.48 0.55 -19.44
C ASN A 113 11.67 0.00 -18.26
N PHE A 114 10.53 -0.64 -18.51
CA PHE A 114 9.70 -1.18 -17.43
C PHE A 114 10.37 -2.39 -16.77
N ALA A 115 10.20 -2.49 -15.45
CA ALA A 115 10.69 -3.61 -14.65
C ALA A 115 10.05 -4.96 -15.04
N PHE A 116 8.86 -4.92 -15.63
CA PHE A 116 8.13 -6.09 -16.12
C PHE A 116 8.39 -6.41 -17.60
N TYR A 117 9.27 -5.69 -18.31
CA TYR A 117 9.48 -5.87 -19.75
C TYR A 117 9.81 -7.33 -20.12
N ASP A 118 10.75 -7.94 -19.40
CA ASP A 118 11.21 -9.29 -19.71
C ASP A 118 10.09 -10.32 -19.53
N ASP A 119 9.29 -10.19 -18.46
CA ASP A 119 8.11 -11.04 -18.22
C ASP A 119 7.03 -10.82 -19.29
N LEU A 120 6.77 -9.56 -19.64
CA LEU A 120 5.78 -9.20 -20.66
C LEU A 120 6.19 -9.74 -22.02
N ASN A 121 7.48 -9.71 -22.34
CA ASN A 121 8.01 -10.23 -23.59
C ASN A 121 7.80 -11.74 -23.70
N VAL A 122 8.05 -12.47 -22.61
CA VAL A 122 7.76 -13.92 -22.52
C VAL A 122 6.25 -14.18 -22.65
N ALA A 123 5.41 -13.35 -22.03
CA ALA A 123 3.95 -13.48 -22.15
C ALA A 123 3.48 -13.27 -23.59
N CYS A 124 3.99 -12.24 -24.30
CA CYS A 124 3.71 -12.00 -25.71
C CYS A 124 4.12 -13.20 -26.58
N GLN A 125 5.33 -13.73 -26.38
CA GLN A 125 5.79 -14.89 -27.13
C GLN A 125 4.92 -16.13 -26.91
N ARG A 126 4.43 -16.34 -25.68
CA ARG A 126 3.55 -17.45 -25.33
C ARG A 126 2.16 -17.33 -25.97
N ILE A 127 1.60 -16.12 -26.01
CA ILE A 127 0.21 -15.88 -26.44
C ILE A 127 0.11 -15.72 -27.95
N ASP A 128 1.00 -14.91 -28.53
CA ASP A 128 0.92 -14.46 -29.92
C ASP A 128 2.05 -15.02 -30.80
N GLY A 129 2.99 -15.77 -30.22
CA GLY A 129 4.13 -16.34 -30.95
C GLY A 129 5.20 -15.34 -31.37
N LYS A 130 5.09 -14.08 -30.94
CA LYS A 130 6.04 -12.98 -31.23
C LYS A 130 6.43 -12.24 -29.96
N ASP A 131 7.62 -11.66 -29.97
CA ASP A 131 8.10 -10.79 -28.91
C ASP A 131 7.52 -9.37 -29.05
N ILE A 132 7.77 -8.51 -28.06
CA ILE A 132 7.25 -7.14 -28.06
C ILE A 132 7.69 -6.37 -29.32
N PRO A 133 8.99 -6.36 -29.73
CA PRO A 133 9.41 -5.70 -30.95
C PRO A 133 8.69 -6.21 -32.21
N GLY A 134 8.55 -7.53 -32.36
CA GLY A 134 7.86 -8.13 -33.52
C GLY A 134 6.38 -7.77 -33.59
N LEU A 135 5.69 -7.74 -32.44
CA LEU A 135 4.29 -7.28 -32.38
C LEU A 135 4.16 -5.80 -32.73
N ILE A 136 5.09 -4.96 -32.28
CA ILE A 136 5.11 -3.52 -32.59
C ILE A 136 5.39 -3.29 -34.08
N GLU A 137 6.31 -4.04 -34.69
CA GLU A 137 6.63 -3.96 -36.13
C GLU A 137 5.43 -4.33 -37.01
N ASP A 138 4.66 -5.35 -36.62
CA ASP A 138 3.41 -5.73 -37.28
C ASP A 138 2.27 -4.70 -37.07
N GLY A 139 2.45 -3.74 -36.15
CA GLY A 139 1.40 -2.82 -35.74
C GLY A 139 0.38 -3.42 -34.78
N ASN A 140 0.67 -4.57 -34.15
CA ASN A 140 -0.21 -5.25 -33.19
C ASN A 140 0.07 -4.79 -31.74
N TYR A 141 -0.11 -3.49 -31.50
CA TYR A 141 0.12 -2.88 -30.18
C TYR A 141 -0.84 -3.39 -29.11
N LYS A 142 -2.10 -3.69 -29.50
CA LYS A 142 -3.13 -4.19 -28.57
C LYS A 142 -2.77 -5.57 -28.00
N ALA A 143 -2.11 -6.45 -28.77
CA ALA A 143 -1.63 -7.72 -28.23
C ALA A 143 -0.67 -7.54 -27.05
N VAL A 144 0.25 -6.57 -27.15
CA VAL A 144 1.17 -6.23 -26.04
C VAL A 144 0.41 -5.73 -24.81
N VAL A 145 -0.62 -4.91 -24.99
CA VAL A 145 -1.43 -4.39 -23.86
C VAL A 145 -2.32 -5.48 -23.26
N SER A 146 -2.91 -6.35 -24.07
CA SER A 146 -3.71 -7.50 -23.62
C SER A 146 -2.82 -8.47 -22.82
N ALA A 147 -1.63 -8.79 -23.33
CA ALA A 147 -0.64 -9.60 -22.62
C ALA A 147 -0.18 -8.98 -21.29
N LEU A 148 -0.23 -7.66 -21.13
CA LEU A 148 0.05 -6.99 -19.86
C LEU A 148 -1.14 -7.10 -18.89
N LEU A 149 -2.34 -6.75 -19.34
CA LEU A 149 -3.47 -6.50 -18.45
C LEU A 149 -4.32 -7.73 -18.15
N GLU A 150 -4.42 -8.68 -19.07
CA GLU A 150 -5.39 -9.77 -19.02
C GLU A 150 -4.79 -11.05 -18.43
N THR A 151 -5.69 -11.95 -18.00
CA THR A 151 -5.36 -13.22 -17.33
C THR A 151 -4.54 -14.18 -18.19
N ALA A 152 -4.65 -14.09 -19.52
CA ALA A 152 -3.85 -14.88 -20.45
C ALA A 152 -2.36 -14.51 -20.41
N GLY A 153 -2.04 -13.29 -19.97
CA GLY A 153 -0.70 -12.74 -19.88
C GLY A 153 -0.20 -12.57 -18.45
N LEU A 154 0.16 -11.33 -18.08
CA LEU A 154 0.65 -11.00 -16.74
C LEU A 154 -0.47 -10.70 -15.74
N ASN A 155 -1.69 -10.44 -16.23
CA ASN A 155 -2.86 -10.12 -15.42
C ASN A 155 -2.70 -8.85 -14.55
N TYR A 156 -1.87 -7.89 -14.96
CA TYR A 156 -1.60 -6.68 -14.17
C TYR A 156 -2.84 -5.79 -13.98
N GLY A 157 -3.87 -5.98 -14.82
CA GLY A 157 -5.16 -5.30 -14.69
C GLY A 157 -5.95 -5.69 -13.44
N ALA A 158 -5.78 -6.93 -12.95
CA ALA A 158 -6.51 -7.46 -11.80
C ALA A 158 -5.64 -7.65 -10.55
N LEU A 159 -4.32 -7.54 -10.66
CA LEU A 159 -3.41 -7.69 -9.52
C LEU A 159 -3.32 -6.40 -8.68
N PRO A 160 -3.09 -6.54 -7.35
CA PRO A 160 -2.81 -5.40 -6.48
C PRO A 160 -1.40 -4.86 -6.75
N LYS A 161 -1.20 -3.56 -6.48
CA LYS A 161 0.08 -2.88 -6.76
C LYS A 161 1.30 -3.58 -6.16
N GLY A 162 1.14 -4.15 -4.96
CA GLY A 162 2.23 -4.83 -4.24
C GLY A 162 2.83 -6.04 -4.96
N LEU A 163 2.16 -6.59 -5.98
CA LEU A 163 2.61 -7.75 -6.75
C LEU A 163 3.12 -7.39 -8.14
N LEU A 164 3.11 -6.10 -8.53
CA LEU A 164 3.56 -5.67 -9.84
C LEU A 164 5.06 -5.38 -9.80
N LYS A 165 5.85 -5.88 -10.76
CA LYS A 165 7.26 -5.51 -10.84
C LYS A 165 7.39 -4.02 -11.13
N PHE A 166 8.09 -3.32 -10.25
CA PHE A 166 8.10 -1.86 -10.22
C PHE A 166 9.52 -1.27 -10.31
N HIS A 167 10.51 -1.89 -9.69
CA HIS A 167 11.92 -1.49 -9.78
C HIS A 167 12.75 -2.55 -10.49
N LYS A 168 13.76 -2.12 -11.25
CA LYS A 168 14.70 -2.99 -11.99
C LYS A 168 16.11 -2.79 -11.45
N TYR A 169 16.78 -3.90 -11.13
CA TYR A 169 18.18 -3.96 -10.67
C TYR A 169 18.99 -4.92 -11.55
N PRO A 170 20.34 -4.87 -11.49
CA PRO A 170 21.18 -5.83 -12.21
C PRO A 170 20.88 -7.29 -11.87
N GLU A 171 20.51 -7.58 -10.62
CA GLU A 171 20.15 -8.93 -10.16
C GLU A 171 18.70 -9.33 -10.46
N GLY A 172 17.88 -8.41 -10.97
CA GLY A 172 16.48 -8.65 -11.30
C GLY A 172 15.53 -7.55 -10.86
N SER A 173 14.28 -7.69 -11.27
CA SER A 173 13.21 -6.75 -10.92
C SER A 173 12.53 -7.14 -9.62
N ARG A 174 12.11 -6.13 -8.85
CA ARG A 174 11.39 -6.30 -7.58
C ARG A 174 9.99 -5.69 -7.65
N THR A 175 9.07 -6.35 -6.97
CA THR A 175 7.74 -5.86 -6.62
C THR A 175 7.82 -4.92 -5.41
N PRO A 176 6.80 -4.07 -5.16
CA PRO A 176 6.79 -3.26 -3.96
C PRO A 176 6.75 -4.11 -2.67
N MET A 177 6.11 -5.28 -2.67
CA MET A 177 6.17 -6.19 -1.50
C MET A 177 7.62 -6.52 -1.13
N GLU A 178 8.44 -6.91 -2.12
CA GLU A 178 9.87 -7.19 -1.94
C GLU A 178 10.64 -5.94 -1.45
N GLU A 179 10.33 -4.76 -1.97
CA GLU A 179 10.95 -3.50 -1.50
C GLU A 179 10.61 -3.18 -0.04
N HIS A 180 9.41 -3.52 0.40
CA HIS A 180 9.01 -3.35 1.79
C HIS A 180 9.79 -4.27 2.72
N LEU A 181 10.11 -5.50 2.30
CA LEU A 181 11.02 -6.39 3.04
C LEU A 181 12.43 -5.79 3.14
N ALA A 182 12.98 -5.31 2.02
CA ALA A 182 14.29 -4.65 2.00
C ALA A 182 14.35 -3.47 2.97
N GLU A 183 13.42 -2.52 2.86
CA GLU A 183 13.38 -1.38 3.78
C GLU A 183 13.17 -1.79 5.24
N GLY A 184 12.31 -2.79 5.50
CA GLY A 184 12.03 -3.26 6.86
C GLY A 184 13.29 -3.73 7.59
N ALA A 185 14.19 -4.43 6.89
CA ALA A 185 15.45 -4.88 7.46
C ALA A 185 16.39 -3.71 7.86
N LEU A 186 16.28 -2.56 7.20
CA LEU A 186 17.22 -1.46 7.39
C LEU A 186 16.90 -0.56 8.60
N TYR A 187 15.64 -0.52 9.04
CA TYR A 187 15.24 0.35 10.16
C TYR A 187 14.30 -0.28 11.20
N ALA A 188 13.71 -1.44 10.93
CA ALA A 188 12.75 -2.10 11.83
C ALA A 188 13.26 -3.43 12.40
N ALA A 189 14.52 -3.80 12.13
CA ALA A 189 15.17 -4.93 12.79
C ALA A 189 15.46 -4.58 14.26
N GLY A 190 14.90 -5.36 15.19
CA GLY A 190 15.24 -5.27 16.61
C GLY A 190 16.50 -6.06 16.96
N LYS A 191 16.90 -6.03 18.24
CA LYS A 191 18.05 -6.76 18.80
C LYS A 191 18.13 -8.23 18.40
N SER A 192 16.97 -8.89 18.32
CA SER A 192 16.87 -10.31 17.98
C SER A 192 17.14 -10.63 16.51
N GLY A 193 17.35 -9.61 15.65
CA GLY A 193 17.42 -9.77 14.21
C GLY A 193 16.07 -10.01 13.54
N LYS A 194 14.96 -9.99 14.32
CA LYS A 194 13.61 -10.15 13.79
C LYS A 194 13.11 -8.85 13.18
N VAL A 195 12.48 -8.97 12.01
CA VAL A 195 11.81 -7.88 11.29
C VAL A 195 10.34 -8.22 11.14
N ASN A 196 9.47 -7.50 11.86
CA ASN A 196 8.04 -7.70 11.77
C ASN A 196 7.46 -6.83 10.66
N VAL A 197 6.82 -7.47 9.68
CA VAL A 197 6.11 -6.77 8.59
C VAL A 197 4.66 -7.24 8.57
N HIS A 198 3.75 -6.29 8.61
CA HIS A 198 2.31 -6.55 8.55
C HIS A 198 1.73 -5.94 7.29
N PHE A 199 1.09 -6.74 6.44
CA PHE A 199 0.41 -6.27 5.24
C PHE A 199 -1.12 -6.31 5.44
N THR A 200 -1.82 -5.23 5.08
CA THR A 200 -3.27 -5.34 4.85
C THR A 200 -3.53 -5.64 3.39
N VAL A 201 -4.27 -6.69 3.10
CA VAL A 201 -4.55 -7.17 1.75
C VAL A 201 -6.05 -7.35 1.56
N SER A 202 -6.52 -7.39 0.32
CA SER A 202 -7.89 -7.83 0.06
C SER A 202 -7.98 -9.35 0.20
N THR A 203 -9.16 -9.85 0.56
CA THR A 203 -9.43 -11.31 0.64
C THR A 203 -9.05 -12.02 -0.67
N GLU A 204 -9.38 -11.41 -1.81
CA GLU A 204 -9.11 -11.95 -3.15
C GLU A 204 -7.62 -12.08 -3.47
N HIS A 205 -6.76 -11.24 -2.89
CA HIS A 205 -5.33 -11.21 -3.20
C HIS A 205 -4.45 -11.81 -2.10
N ARG A 206 -5.02 -12.22 -0.96
CA ARG A 206 -4.26 -12.73 0.18
C ARG A 206 -3.37 -13.91 -0.15
N GLU A 207 -3.89 -14.88 -0.88
CA GLU A 207 -3.13 -16.09 -1.24
C GLU A 207 -2.00 -15.78 -2.24
N LEU A 208 -2.20 -14.79 -3.12
CA LEU A 208 -1.14 -14.33 -4.03
C LEU A 208 0.02 -13.67 -3.26
N PHE A 209 -0.29 -12.86 -2.24
CA PHE A 209 0.73 -12.28 -1.36
C PHE A 209 1.48 -13.34 -0.56
N LYS A 210 0.77 -14.30 0.05
CA LYS A 210 1.40 -15.40 0.79
C LYS A 210 2.35 -16.19 -0.10
N LYS A 211 1.93 -16.49 -1.33
CA LYS A 211 2.76 -17.19 -2.31
C LYS A 211 4.03 -16.41 -2.62
N LEU A 212 3.92 -15.13 -2.98
CA LEU A 212 5.10 -14.32 -3.30
C LEU A 212 6.03 -14.16 -2.09
N VAL A 213 5.49 -14.01 -0.88
CA VAL A 213 6.30 -13.98 0.35
C VAL A 213 7.05 -15.29 0.56
N ALA A 214 6.38 -16.44 0.43
CA ALA A 214 7.03 -17.75 0.58
C ALA A 214 8.15 -17.95 -0.44
N GLU A 215 7.99 -17.44 -1.67
CA GLU A 215 9.02 -17.51 -2.71
C GLU A 215 10.24 -16.61 -2.43
N LYS A 216 10.07 -15.52 -1.67
CA LYS A 216 11.07 -14.45 -1.55
C LYS A 216 11.69 -14.29 -0.17
N VAL A 217 11.00 -14.72 0.89
CA VAL A 217 11.41 -14.45 2.27
C VAL A 217 12.81 -15.00 2.58
N ASP A 218 13.13 -16.22 2.12
CA ASP A 218 14.43 -16.84 2.37
C ASP A 218 15.59 -16.11 1.67
N GLU A 219 15.35 -15.61 0.45
CA GLU A 219 16.31 -14.81 -0.31
C GLU A 219 16.62 -13.52 0.45
N PHE A 220 15.59 -12.81 0.90
CA PHE A 220 15.72 -11.54 1.60
C PHE A 220 16.31 -11.73 3.00
N SER A 221 15.92 -12.77 3.74
CA SER A 221 16.49 -13.10 5.05
C SER A 221 18.00 -13.31 4.96
N LYS A 222 18.46 -14.09 3.99
CA LYS A 222 19.90 -14.29 3.75
C LYS A 222 20.60 -13.00 3.32
N ARG A 223 19.95 -12.22 2.45
CA ARG A 223 20.52 -10.98 1.90
C ARG A 223 20.77 -9.92 2.97
N TYR A 224 19.85 -9.79 3.92
CA TYR A 224 19.91 -8.76 4.96
C TYR A 224 20.38 -9.28 6.33
N GLY A 225 20.54 -10.61 6.49
CA GLY A 225 20.95 -11.20 7.76
C GLY A 225 19.89 -11.05 8.86
N VAL A 226 18.61 -11.17 8.50
CA VAL A 226 17.47 -10.96 9.39
C VAL A 226 16.45 -12.09 9.27
N ASP A 227 15.63 -12.27 10.30
CA ASP A 227 14.50 -13.19 10.29
C ASP A 227 13.20 -12.41 10.10
N TYR A 228 12.49 -12.65 9.00
CA TYR A 228 11.23 -11.96 8.74
C TYR A 228 10.05 -12.67 9.43
N TYR A 229 9.25 -11.89 10.15
CA TYR A 229 7.95 -12.31 10.65
C TYR A 229 6.85 -11.53 9.91
N ILE A 230 6.25 -12.19 8.92
CA ILE A 230 5.29 -11.56 8.00
C ILE A 230 3.87 -12.01 8.35
N THR A 231 3.02 -11.04 8.62
CA THR A 231 1.60 -11.27 8.94
C THR A 231 0.69 -10.52 7.99
N PHE A 232 -0.56 -10.97 7.90
CA PHE A 232 -1.56 -10.40 7.01
C PHE A 232 -2.86 -10.16 7.75
N SER A 233 -3.47 -9.02 7.52
CA SER A 233 -4.89 -8.78 7.85
C SER A 233 -5.67 -8.35 6.61
N GLU A 234 -6.98 -8.40 6.73
CA GLU A 234 -7.91 -7.92 5.71
C GLU A 234 -8.65 -6.71 6.27
N GLN A 235 -9.09 -5.81 5.40
CA GLN A 235 -9.97 -4.72 5.82
C GLN A 235 -11.27 -5.30 6.36
N LYS A 236 -11.65 -4.92 7.59
CA LYS A 236 -12.86 -5.43 8.23
C LYS A 236 -14.10 -4.90 7.49
N PRO A 237 -15.04 -5.74 7.02
CA PRO A 237 -16.27 -5.30 6.36
C PRO A 237 -17.14 -4.36 7.22
N SER A 238 -16.92 -4.35 8.53
CA SER A 238 -17.58 -3.45 9.49
C SER A 238 -17.20 -1.98 9.30
N THR A 239 -16.12 -1.72 8.57
CA THR A 239 -15.66 -0.36 8.24
C THR A 239 -16.26 0.18 6.95
N ASP A 240 -17.03 -0.64 6.22
CA ASP A 240 -17.65 -0.21 4.98
C ASP A 240 -18.68 0.92 5.23
N THR A 241 -18.70 1.90 4.33
CA THR A 241 -19.66 3.00 4.36
C THR A 241 -20.82 2.70 3.43
N ILE A 242 -22.05 2.95 3.88
CA ILE A 242 -23.24 2.81 3.05
C ILE A 242 -23.20 3.81 1.90
N ALA A 243 -23.52 3.36 0.68
CA ALA A 243 -23.72 4.26 -0.43
C ALA A 243 -25.06 4.98 -0.26
N ALA A 244 -25.09 6.28 -0.55
CA ALA A 244 -26.31 7.09 -0.55
C ALA A 244 -26.66 7.56 -1.98
N ASP A 245 -27.94 7.74 -2.25
CA ASP A 245 -28.43 8.40 -3.47
C ASP A 245 -28.38 9.93 -3.35
N MET A 246 -28.86 10.63 -4.38
CA MET A 246 -28.86 12.10 -4.43
C MET A 246 -29.79 12.74 -3.38
N ASP A 247 -30.70 11.97 -2.79
CA ASP A 247 -31.61 12.39 -1.71
C ASP A 247 -31.08 11.98 -0.31
N ASN A 248 -29.82 11.55 -0.23
CA ASN A 248 -29.17 11.03 0.98
C ASN A 248 -29.92 9.84 1.61
N GLN A 249 -30.61 9.04 0.80
CA GLN A 249 -31.21 7.78 1.21
C GLN A 249 -30.29 6.61 0.89
N PRO A 250 -30.38 5.47 1.60
CA PRO A 250 -29.61 4.27 1.29
C PRO A 250 -29.75 3.84 -0.17
N PHE A 251 -28.64 3.87 -0.92
CA PHE A 251 -28.60 3.41 -2.30
C PHE A 251 -28.74 1.89 -2.35
N ARG A 252 -29.53 1.41 -3.31
CA ARG A 252 -29.78 -0.02 -3.53
C ARG A 252 -29.40 -0.42 -4.94
N ASP A 253 -28.63 -1.50 -5.04
CA ASP A 253 -28.37 -2.19 -6.30
C ASP A 253 -29.16 -3.50 -6.32
N ASN A 254 -30.04 -3.67 -7.30
CA ASN A 254 -30.96 -4.81 -7.40
C ASN A 254 -31.69 -5.15 -6.09
N GLY A 255 -32.13 -4.12 -5.36
CA GLY A 255 -32.85 -4.23 -4.08
C GLY A 255 -31.98 -4.42 -2.84
N LYS A 256 -30.67 -4.65 -2.99
CA LYS A 256 -29.73 -4.83 -1.86
C LYS A 256 -29.01 -3.53 -1.53
N LEU A 257 -28.75 -3.30 -0.24
CA LEU A 257 -27.91 -2.18 0.18
C LEU A 257 -26.50 -2.30 -0.42
N LEU A 258 -26.03 -1.20 -1.02
CA LEU A 258 -24.69 -1.12 -1.55
C LEU A 258 -23.75 -0.46 -0.53
N PHE A 259 -22.59 -1.07 -0.36
CA PHE A 259 -21.54 -0.57 0.51
C PHE A 259 -20.29 -0.27 -0.31
N ARG A 260 -19.53 0.74 0.12
CA ARG A 260 -18.21 1.04 -0.41
C ARG A 260 -17.18 0.85 0.71
N PRO A 261 -15.96 0.39 0.40
CA PRO A 261 -14.91 0.32 1.40
C PRO A 261 -14.74 1.66 2.09
N GLY A 262 -14.82 1.68 3.42
CA GLY A 262 -14.44 2.85 4.20
C GLY A 262 -12.99 3.17 3.88
N GLY A 263 -12.66 4.45 3.66
CA GLY A 263 -11.32 4.85 3.25
C GLY A 263 -10.23 4.52 4.28
N HIS A 264 -9.17 5.31 4.33
CA HIS A 264 -8.04 5.06 5.23
C HIS A 264 -8.41 4.94 6.73
N GLY A 265 -9.61 5.36 7.17
CA GLY A 265 -10.09 5.14 8.55
C GLY A 265 -10.27 3.67 8.94
N ALA A 266 -10.46 2.78 7.96
CA ALA A 266 -10.50 1.33 8.20
C ALA A 266 -9.17 0.76 8.72
N LEU A 267 -8.07 1.49 8.50
CA LEU A 267 -6.74 1.19 9.01
C LEU A 267 -6.70 1.12 10.54
N ILE A 268 -7.46 1.98 11.24
CA ILE A 268 -7.39 2.12 12.71
C ILE A 268 -7.76 0.80 13.38
N GLU A 269 -8.80 0.14 12.88
CA GLU A 269 -9.23 -1.17 13.37
C GLU A 269 -8.17 -2.25 13.16
N ASN A 270 -7.45 -2.22 12.03
CA ASN A 270 -6.35 -3.14 11.79
C ASN A 270 -5.11 -2.81 12.66
N LEU A 271 -4.89 -1.54 12.99
CA LEU A 271 -3.81 -1.12 13.89
C LEU A 271 -4.10 -1.55 15.34
N ASN A 272 -5.35 -1.46 15.79
CA ASN A 272 -5.77 -1.88 17.13
C ASN A 272 -5.55 -3.37 17.39
N ASP A 273 -5.54 -4.20 16.35
CA ASP A 273 -5.31 -5.65 16.46
C ASP A 273 -3.81 -6.00 16.57
N LEU A 274 -2.91 -5.02 16.46
CA LEU A 274 -1.46 -5.23 16.52
C LEU A 274 -0.91 -4.90 17.90
N ASP A 275 -0.21 -5.87 18.46
CA ASP A 275 0.57 -5.71 19.69
C ASP A 275 2.01 -5.34 19.32
N ALA A 276 2.32 -4.05 19.37
CA ALA A 276 3.64 -3.51 19.06
C ALA A 276 3.89 -2.21 19.82
N ASP A 277 5.14 -1.95 20.21
CA ASP A 277 5.50 -0.71 20.88
C ASP A 277 5.65 0.46 19.88
N ILE A 278 6.13 0.19 18.66
CA ILE A 278 6.27 1.19 17.58
C ILE A 278 5.79 0.62 16.26
N ILE A 279 4.97 1.39 15.55
CA ILE A 279 4.43 1.01 14.22
C ILE A 279 4.86 2.04 13.17
N PHE A 280 5.61 1.59 12.17
CA PHE A 280 5.88 2.37 10.96
C PHE A 280 4.82 2.11 9.91
N ILE A 281 4.00 3.10 9.61
CA ILE A 281 2.99 3.02 8.55
C ILE A 281 3.56 3.56 7.24
N LYS A 282 3.45 2.79 6.15
CA LYS A 282 3.87 3.23 4.80
C LYS A 282 3.05 2.50 3.72
N ASN A 283 2.44 3.25 2.80
CA ASN A 283 1.69 2.68 1.67
C ASN A 283 2.57 1.77 0.81
N ILE A 284 1.98 0.71 0.26
CA ILE A 284 2.67 -0.33 -0.51
C ILE A 284 3.48 0.21 -1.70
N ASP A 285 3.02 1.29 -2.35
CA ASP A 285 3.65 1.89 -3.53
C ASP A 285 4.60 3.04 -3.21
N ASN A 286 4.71 3.44 -1.94
CA ASN A 286 5.63 4.48 -1.52
C ASN A 286 6.97 3.87 -1.12
N VAL A 287 7.70 3.33 -2.10
CA VAL A 287 9.04 2.76 -1.94
C VAL A 287 9.95 3.32 -3.02
N VAL A 288 11.24 3.42 -2.71
CA VAL A 288 12.25 3.94 -3.63
C VAL A 288 13.30 2.88 -3.95
N PRO A 289 13.98 2.95 -5.12
CA PRO A 289 15.05 2.04 -5.45
C PRO A 289 16.20 2.09 -4.43
N ASP A 290 16.97 1.01 -4.29
CA ASP A 290 18.08 0.91 -3.32
C ASP A 290 19.03 2.13 -3.32
N ARG A 291 19.33 2.71 -4.50
CA ARG A 291 20.19 3.89 -4.64
C ARG A 291 19.66 5.17 -3.95
N LEU A 292 18.37 5.24 -3.67
CA LEU A 292 17.71 6.38 -3.01
C LEU A 292 17.24 6.04 -1.59
N LYS A 293 17.48 4.80 -1.13
CA LYS A 293 16.88 4.28 0.11
C LYS A 293 17.57 4.82 1.37
N ALA A 294 18.83 5.24 1.27
CA ALA A 294 19.62 5.75 2.40
C ALA A 294 18.93 6.93 3.12
N ASP A 295 18.41 7.90 2.37
CA ASP A 295 17.71 9.05 2.95
C ASP A 295 16.40 8.61 3.62
N THR A 296 15.65 7.71 2.98
CA THR A 296 14.42 7.15 3.56
C THR A 296 14.70 6.45 4.88
N VAL A 297 15.75 5.64 4.96
CA VAL A 297 16.15 4.94 6.19
C VAL A 297 16.57 5.94 7.27
N THR A 298 17.41 6.90 6.92
CA THR A 298 17.91 7.91 7.86
C THR A 298 16.76 8.69 8.49
N TYR A 299 15.84 9.23 7.67
CA TYR A 299 14.71 10.00 8.19
C TYR A 299 13.66 9.13 8.89
N LYS A 300 13.53 7.85 8.55
CA LYS A 300 12.68 6.90 9.30
C LYS A 300 13.24 6.61 10.69
N LYS A 301 14.56 6.44 10.82
CA LYS A 301 15.20 6.30 12.13
C LYS A 301 15.11 7.59 12.93
N LEU A 302 15.32 8.75 12.30
CA LEU A 302 15.25 10.06 12.94
C LEU A 302 13.85 10.35 13.51
N ILE A 303 12.78 10.16 12.72
CA ILE A 303 11.41 10.39 13.23
C ILE A 303 11.05 9.44 14.38
N ALA A 304 11.56 8.21 14.35
CA ALA A 304 11.38 7.27 15.45
C ALA A 304 12.20 7.65 16.69
N GLY A 305 13.42 8.15 16.49
CA GLY A 305 14.25 8.76 17.53
C GLY A 305 13.54 9.89 18.26
N VAL A 306 12.96 10.84 17.50
CA VAL A 306 12.14 11.93 18.06
C VAL A 306 10.98 11.36 18.89
N LEU A 307 10.27 10.37 18.36
CA LEU A 307 9.13 9.73 19.05
C LEU A 307 9.55 9.08 20.38
N VAL A 308 10.62 8.28 20.38
CA VAL A 308 11.05 7.56 21.60
C VAL A 308 11.63 8.50 22.65
N THR A 309 12.34 9.55 22.24
CA THR A 309 12.82 10.60 23.17
C THR A 309 11.67 11.35 23.81
N LEU A 310 10.64 11.72 23.03
CA LEU A 310 9.45 12.37 23.59
C LEU A 310 8.66 11.44 24.50
N GLN A 311 8.55 10.15 24.16
CA GLN A 311 7.88 9.15 25.01
C GLN A 311 8.60 9.01 26.36
N GLU A 312 9.93 8.92 26.36
CA GLU A 312 10.73 8.84 27.57
C GLU A 312 10.51 10.06 28.47
N GLN A 313 10.56 11.27 27.90
CA GLN A 313 10.29 12.51 28.62
C GLN A 313 8.88 12.53 29.24
N VAL A 314 7.86 12.04 28.51
CA VAL A 314 6.50 11.95 29.04
C VAL A 314 6.45 10.99 30.24
N PHE A 315 7.12 9.85 30.19
CA PHE A 315 7.14 8.88 31.29
C PHE A 315 7.88 9.38 32.52
N GLU A 316 8.97 10.13 32.33
CA GLU A 316 9.66 10.81 33.44
C GLU A 316 8.72 11.80 34.13
N TYR A 317 8.00 12.61 33.37
CA TYR A 317 7.04 13.57 33.94
C TYR A 317 5.88 12.89 34.67
N LEU A 318 5.34 11.78 34.14
CA LEU A 318 4.31 11.02 34.85
C LEU A 318 4.83 10.48 36.19
N THR A 319 6.07 9.97 36.22
CA THR A 319 6.69 9.47 37.46
C THR A 319 6.91 10.57 38.50
N LEU A 320 7.16 11.81 38.07
CA LEU A 320 7.31 12.96 38.98
C LEU A 320 5.99 13.50 39.50
N LEU A 321 4.88 13.24 38.80
CA LEU A 321 3.53 13.68 39.19
C LEU A 321 2.85 12.69 40.15
N ASP A 322 3.28 11.42 40.16
CA ASP A 322 2.87 10.38 41.11
C ASP A 322 3.55 10.52 42.48
#